data_AF-A0A8T4D2Z8-F1
#
_entry.id   AF-A0A8T4D2Z8-F1
#
_cell.length_a   1.000
_cell.length_b   1.000
_cell.length_c   1.000
_cell.angle_alpha   90.00
_cell.angle_beta   90.00
_cell.angle_gamma   90.00
#
_symmetry.space_group_name_H-M   'P 1'
#
loop_
_entity.id
_entity.type
_entity.pdbx_description
1 polymer ?
#
loop_
_entity_poly.entity_id
_entity_poly.type
_entity_poly.pdbx_seq_one_letter_code
_entity_poly.pdbx_strand_id
1 'polypeptide(L)'
;MENSLNKNNHRKMFNIVTATWNPISGCLYNCSYCWAKDLALTKLKNSKRYAKGFNPRLNEAEFRNKFTKGDLVFVSDMGDMFADFIPSEWILEVLTHIRQFPEADFLFMTKNPKRYLEVLPHIPVNSILGATIETTNDEIIQVDKVSNAPLPSERFEAMKALDWKRKMVSI
;
A
#
# COMPACT_ATOMS: atom_id res chain seq x y z
N MET A 1 -16.62 9.16 38.20
CA MET A 1 -17.68 9.66 37.31
C MET A 1 -16.97 10.54 36.30
N GLU A 2 -16.47 9.91 35.23
CA GLU A 2 -17.09 9.94 33.88
C GLU A 2 -16.75 11.25 33.16
N ASN A 3 -16.21 11.31 31.96
CA ASN A 3 -15.84 10.28 30.99
C ASN A 3 -14.62 10.78 30.23
N SER A 4 -13.56 9.96 30.24
CA SER A 4 -12.39 10.08 29.38
C SER A 4 -12.85 10.14 27.91
N LEU A 5 -12.50 11.23 27.23
CA LEU A 5 -12.71 11.47 25.81
C LEU A 5 -12.53 10.19 24.97
N ASN A 6 -13.55 9.91 24.16
CA ASN A 6 -13.74 8.72 23.32
C ASN A 6 -12.45 8.08 22.77
N LYS A 7 -12.19 6.86 23.24
CA LYS A 7 -11.44 5.83 22.51
C LYS A 7 -12.21 5.44 21.24
N ASN A 8 -11.47 5.15 20.16
CA ASN A 8 -11.87 4.43 18.94
C ASN A 8 -12.70 5.18 17.88
N ASN A 9 -12.04 5.65 16.81
CA ASN A 9 -12.59 5.57 15.44
C ASN A 9 -11.54 5.78 14.31
N HIS A 10 -10.32 5.26 14.46
CA HIS A 10 -9.52 4.97 13.27
C HIS A 10 -10.02 3.66 12.68
N ARG A 11 -11.06 3.71 11.82
CA ARG A 11 -11.45 2.55 11.03
C ARG A 11 -10.23 2.15 10.19
N LYS A 12 -9.68 0.96 10.43
CA LYS A 12 -8.68 0.36 9.54
C LYS A 12 -9.26 0.31 8.13
N MET A 13 -8.44 0.55 7.11
CA MET A 13 -8.88 0.49 5.69
C MET A 13 -9.58 -0.85 5.40
N PHE A 14 -9.05 -1.94 5.97
CA PHE A 14 -9.67 -3.26 5.98
C PHE A 14 -9.83 -3.72 7.43
N ASN A 15 -11.06 -4.06 7.83
CA ASN A 15 -11.37 -4.50 9.19
C ASN A 15 -10.72 -5.86 9.55
N ILE A 16 -10.43 -6.69 8.54
CA ILE A 16 -9.77 -7.99 8.69
C ILE A 16 -8.27 -7.90 8.95
N VAL A 17 -7.64 -6.75 8.66
CA VAL A 17 -6.20 -6.57 8.83
C VAL A 17 -5.86 -6.55 10.33
N THR A 18 -4.90 -7.39 10.75
CA THR A 18 -4.46 -7.45 12.15
C THR A 18 -3.48 -6.31 12.45
N ALA A 19 -2.55 -6.04 11.53
CA ALA A 19 -1.50 -5.02 11.68
C ALA A 19 -1.18 -4.29 10.36
N THR A 20 -0.57 -3.13 10.46
CA THR A 20 -0.03 -2.35 9.34
C THR A 20 1.50 -2.30 9.45
N TRP A 21 2.21 -2.49 8.34
CA TRP A 21 3.67 -2.43 8.30
C TRP A 21 4.11 -1.56 7.12
N ASN A 22 4.92 -0.53 7.36
CA ASN A 22 5.25 0.48 6.35
C ASN A 22 6.75 0.50 6.02
N PRO A 23 7.32 -0.58 5.45
CA PRO A 23 8.74 -0.61 5.10
C PRO A 23 9.05 0.39 3.97
N ILE A 24 8.09 0.64 3.09
CA ILE A 24 8.12 1.72 2.11
C ILE A 24 6.93 2.64 2.38
N SER A 25 7.14 3.94 2.38
CA SER A 25 6.09 4.95 2.59
C SER A 25 6.32 6.15 1.69
N GLY A 26 5.28 6.97 1.50
CA GLY A 26 5.30 8.09 0.58
C GLY A 26 4.84 7.69 -0.82
N CYS A 27 4.32 8.66 -1.57
CA CYS A 27 3.74 8.43 -2.89
C CYS A 27 3.70 9.74 -3.68
N LEU A 28 4.01 9.68 -4.99
CA LEU A 28 4.02 10.82 -5.90
C LEU A 28 2.83 10.84 -6.88
N TYR A 29 1.87 9.93 -6.73
CA TYR A 29 0.66 9.93 -7.56
C TYR A 29 -0.26 11.12 -7.29
N ASN A 30 -0.06 11.83 -6.18
CA ASN A 30 -0.76 13.09 -5.88
C ASN A 30 -2.29 13.02 -5.93
N CYS A 31 -2.89 11.86 -5.61
CA CYS A 31 -4.35 11.72 -5.64
C CYS A 31 -5.04 12.83 -4.85
N SER A 32 -6.10 13.42 -5.41
CA SER A 32 -6.85 14.53 -4.81
C SER A 32 -7.52 14.14 -3.48
N TYR A 33 -7.85 12.86 -3.32
CA TYR A 33 -8.53 12.28 -2.15
C TYR A 33 -7.58 11.55 -1.17
N CYS A 34 -6.26 11.73 -1.29
CA CYS A 34 -5.28 10.89 -0.58
C CYS A 34 -5.23 11.15 0.93
N TRP A 35 -5.93 10.34 1.72
CA TRP A 35 -5.90 10.41 3.20
C TRP A 35 -4.49 10.28 3.79
N ALA A 36 -3.63 9.43 3.21
CA ALA A 36 -2.28 9.17 3.72
C ALA A 36 -1.37 10.40 3.55
N LYS A 37 -1.48 11.08 2.40
CA LYS A 37 -0.81 12.35 2.13
C LYS A 37 -1.29 13.42 3.10
N ASP A 38 -2.59 13.56 3.29
CA ASP A 38 -3.16 14.55 4.21
C ASP A 38 -2.71 14.28 5.65
N LEU A 39 -2.76 13.02 6.11
CA LEU A 39 -2.30 12.65 7.43
C LEU A 39 -0.79 12.95 7.62
N ALA A 40 0.03 12.62 6.62
CA ALA A 40 1.46 12.87 6.63
C ALA A 40 1.80 14.36 6.71
N LEU A 41 1.10 15.20 5.91
CA LEU A 41 1.35 16.64 5.82
C LEU A 41 0.68 17.47 6.92
N THR A 42 -0.27 16.89 7.66
CA THR A 42 -0.97 17.58 8.76
C THR A 42 -0.54 17.06 10.12
N LYS A 43 -1.05 15.90 10.54
CA LYS A 43 -0.87 15.36 11.90
C LYS A 43 0.54 14.81 12.12
N LEU A 44 1.15 14.25 11.08
CA LEU A 44 2.47 13.61 11.19
C LEU A 44 3.61 14.47 10.64
N LYS A 45 3.35 15.73 10.29
CA LYS A 45 4.32 16.62 9.63
C LYS A 45 5.60 16.85 10.43
N ASN A 46 5.57 16.67 11.75
CA ASN A 46 6.74 16.82 12.62
C ASN A 46 7.43 15.48 12.95
N SER A 47 6.88 14.36 12.49
CA SER A 47 7.49 13.04 12.70
C SER A 47 8.75 12.89 11.85
N LYS A 48 9.74 12.14 12.35
CA LYS A 48 10.96 11.80 11.59
C LYS A 48 10.65 11.21 10.20
N ARG A 49 9.51 10.53 10.06
CA ARG A 49 9.11 9.89 8.80
C ARG A 49 8.65 10.91 7.75
N TYR A 50 7.88 11.92 8.14
CA TYR A 50 7.18 12.84 7.23
C TYR A 50 7.60 14.31 7.35
N ALA A 51 8.64 14.62 8.15
CA ALA A 51 9.21 15.97 8.29
C ALA A 51 9.69 16.60 6.98
N LYS A 52 10.01 15.78 5.97
CA LYS A 52 10.39 16.21 4.62
C LYS A 52 9.25 16.02 3.61
N GLY A 53 8.00 16.02 4.06
CA GLY A 53 6.82 15.78 3.24
C GLY A 53 6.52 14.28 3.01
N PHE A 54 5.64 14.01 2.05
CA PHE A 54 5.16 12.66 1.73
C PHE A 54 5.94 12.00 0.58
N ASN A 55 7.26 12.19 0.58
CA ASN A 55 8.16 11.67 -0.44
C ASN A 55 8.44 10.17 -0.21
N PRO A 56 8.58 9.37 -1.30
CA PRO A 56 8.97 7.97 -1.22
C PRO A 56 10.23 7.76 -0.40
N ARG A 57 10.23 6.73 0.44
CA ARG A 57 11.37 6.34 1.27
C ARG A 57 11.31 4.89 1.68
N LEU A 58 12.48 4.30 1.84
CA LEU A 58 12.69 3.06 2.59
C LEU A 58 12.82 3.37 4.09
N ASN A 59 12.14 2.60 4.93
CA ASN A 59 12.14 2.71 6.37
C ASN A 59 12.91 1.53 6.97
N GLU A 60 14.24 1.55 6.90
CA GLU A 60 15.12 0.47 7.36
C GLU A 60 14.80 -0.07 8.78
N ALA A 61 14.38 0.81 9.68
CA ALA A 61 13.99 0.44 11.04
C ALA A 61 12.81 -0.56 11.11
N GLU A 62 11.95 -0.60 10.09
CA GLU A 62 10.78 -1.48 9.99
C GLU A 62 11.16 -2.94 9.69
N PHE A 63 12.37 -3.20 9.18
CA PHE A 63 12.87 -4.56 8.92
C PHE A 63 13.26 -5.32 10.20
N ARG A 64 13.14 -4.68 11.37
CA ARG A 64 13.22 -5.37 12.66
C ARG A 64 11.90 -6.03 13.06
N ASN A 65 10.79 -5.67 12.40
CA ASN A 65 9.48 -6.20 12.72
C ASN A 65 9.42 -7.68 12.33
N LYS A 66 8.79 -8.47 13.20
CA LYS A 66 8.54 -9.89 13.00
C LYS A 66 7.04 -10.11 12.91
N PHE A 67 6.63 -11.09 12.11
CA PHE A 67 5.23 -11.46 11.91
C PHE A 67 5.02 -12.90 12.33
N THR A 68 3.82 -13.18 12.82
CA THR A 68 3.48 -14.46 13.44
C THR A 68 2.27 -15.09 12.78
N LYS A 69 2.02 -16.36 13.13
CA LYS A 69 0.89 -17.11 12.61
C LYS A 69 -0.44 -16.39 12.86
N GLY A 70 -1.23 -16.24 11.80
CA GLY A 70 -2.55 -15.61 11.85
C GLY A 70 -2.53 -14.08 11.69
N ASP A 71 -1.36 -13.47 11.53
CA ASP A 71 -1.28 -12.07 11.13
C ASP A 71 -1.77 -11.90 9.68
N LEU A 72 -2.61 -10.90 9.46
CA LEU A 72 -2.91 -10.34 8.14
C LEU A 72 -2.39 -8.91 8.12
N VAL A 73 -1.21 -8.74 7.53
CA VAL A 73 -0.44 -7.50 7.57
C VAL A 73 -0.71 -6.69 6.30
N PHE A 74 -1.23 -5.47 6.45
CA PHE A 74 -1.31 -4.54 5.33
C PHE A 74 0.04 -3.83 5.17
N VAL A 75 0.70 -4.11 4.04
CA VAL A 75 2.02 -3.58 3.72
C VAL A 75 1.89 -2.25 2.97
N SER A 76 2.57 -1.23 3.49
CA SER A 76 2.71 0.11 2.89
C SER A 76 1.39 0.87 2.70
N ASP A 77 0.53 0.91 3.73
CA ASP A 77 -0.73 1.67 3.71
C ASP A 77 -0.53 3.21 3.70
N MET A 78 0.67 3.68 4.04
CA MET A 78 1.10 5.08 3.95
C MET A 78 1.92 5.36 2.68
N GLY A 79 1.68 4.65 1.58
CA GLY A 79 2.37 4.85 0.31
C GLY A 79 1.83 3.96 -0.80
N ASP A 80 2.61 3.85 -1.88
CA ASP A 80 2.40 2.83 -2.90
C ASP A 80 3.76 2.20 -3.24
N MET A 81 4.00 1.00 -2.69
CA MET A 81 5.27 0.29 -2.84
C MET A 81 5.54 -0.17 -4.28
N PHE A 82 4.51 -0.30 -5.11
CA PHE A 82 4.61 -0.82 -6.48
C PHE A 82 4.55 0.29 -7.54
N ALA A 83 4.63 1.55 -7.13
CA ALA A 83 4.68 2.66 -8.08
C ALA A 83 6.01 2.70 -8.85
N ASP A 84 5.98 3.23 -10.08
CA ASP A 84 7.16 3.22 -10.97
C ASP A 84 8.35 4.04 -10.44
N PHE A 85 8.08 5.02 -9.58
CA PHE A 85 9.11 5.82 -8.91
C PHE A 85 9.72 5.11 -7.68
N ILE A 86 9.25 3.91 -7.33
CA ILE A 86 9.86 3.09 -6.28
C ILE A 86 10.95 2.21 -6.90
N PRO A 87 12.20 2.29 -6.40
CA PRO A 87 13.27 1.44 -6.87
C PRO A 87 12.95 -0.05 -6.64
N SER A 88 13.20 -0.89 -7.65
CA SER A 88 12.90 -2.33 -7.59
C SER A 88 13.66 -3.03 -6.46
N GLU A 89 14.86 -2.57 -6.12
CA GLU A 89 15.63 -3.08 -5.00
C GLU A 89 14.88 -2.97 -3.66
N TRP A 90 14.12 -1.90 -3.43
CA TRP A 90 13.34 -1.73 -2.21
C TRP A 90 12.19 -2.74 -2.17
N ILE A 91 11.52 -2.97 -3.30
CA ILE A 91 10.46 -3.98 -3.44
C ILE A 91 11.03 -5.36 -3.12
N LEU A 92 12.17 -5.71 -3.71
CA LEU A 92 12.83 -7.00 -3.49
C LEU A 92 13.28 -7.19 -2.04
N GLU A 93 13.74 -6.13 -1.38
CA GLU A 93 14.09 -6.16 0.05
C GLU A 93 12.87 -6.48 0.92
N VAL A 94 11.74 -5.82 0.66
CA VAL A 94 10.47 -6.10 1.36
C VAL A 94 10.00 -7.53 1.11
N LEU A 95 9.98 -7.98 -0.15
CA LEU A 95 9.56 -9.35 -0.51
C LEU A 95 10.48 -10.41 0.11
N THR A 96 11.78 -10.12 0.20
CA THR A 96 12.76 -11.01 0.86
C THR A 96 12.53 -11.08 2.37
N HIS A 97 12.21 -9.95 3.02
CA HIS A 97 11.89 -9.91 4.44
C HIS A 97 10.66 -10.74 4.77
N ILE A 98 9.54 -10.53 4.07
CA ILE A 98 8.29 -11.23 4.38
C ILE A 98 8.35 -12.73 4.09
N ARG A 99 9.25 -13.17 3.19
CA ARG A 99 9.49 -14.59 2.90
C ARG A 99 9.95 -15.37 4.13
N GLN A 100 10.55 -14.70 5.11
CA GLN A 100 10.99 -15.30 6.37
C GLN A 100 9.81 -15.63 7.31
N PHE A 101 8.60 -15.17 7.01
CA PHE A 101 7.40 -15.32 7.85
C PHE A 101 6.26 -16.02 7.08
N PRO A 102 6.44 -17.29 6.66
CA PRO A 102 5.48 -17.99 5.80
C PRO A 102 4.13 -18.28 6.47
N GLU A 103 4.03 -18.18 7.80
CA GLU A 103 2.79 -18.41 8.56
C GLU A 103 1.92 -17.16 8.72
N ALA A 104 2.42 -15.98 8.34
CA ALA A 104 1.66 -14.74 8.26
C ALA A 104 1.17 -14.50 6.82
N ASP A 105 0.12 -13.70 6.66
CA ASP A 105 -0.37 -13.24 5.35
C ASP A 105 -0.08 -11.76 5.15
N PHE A 106 0.29 -11.39 3.93
CA PHE A 106 0.66 -10.02 3.56
C PHE A 106 -0.27 -9.48 2.47
N LEU A 107 -1.07 -8.48 2.83
CA LEU A 107 -1.91 -7.75 1.88
C LEU A 107 -1.11 -6.59 1.27
N PHE A 108 -1.04 -6.58 -0.05
CA PHE A 108 -0.51 -5.48 -0.84
C PHE A 108 -1.65 -4.80 -1.59
N MET A 109 -1.65 -3.48 -1.61
CA MET A 109 -2.54 -2.68 -2.45
C MET A 109 -1.70 -1.72 -3.29
N THR A 110 -2.06 -1.55 -4.56
CA THR A 110 -1.39 -0.59 -5.44
C THR A 110 -2.33 0.01 -6.48
N LYS A 111 -1.97 1.18 -7.01
CA LYS A 111 -2.53 1.72 -8.25
C LYS A 111 -1.68 1.39 -9.49
N ASN A 112 -0.65 0.56 -9.35
CA ASN A 112 0.19 0.08 -10.45
C ASN A 112 0.37 -1.46 -10.42
N PRO A 113 -0.71 -2.23 -10.62
CA PRO A 113 -0.64 -3.69 -10.56
C PRO A 113 0.20 -4.32 -11.69
N LYS A 114 0.55 -3.57 -12.74
CA LYS A 114 1.52 -4.02 -13.75
C LYS A 114 2.86 -4.39 -13.11
N ARG A 115 3.27 -3.67 -12.05
CA ARG A 115 4.50 -3.95 -11.31
C ARG A 115 4.51 -5.33 -10.65
N TYR A 116 3.35 -5.89 -10.31
CA TYR A 116 3.27 -7.27 -9.82
C TYR A 116 3.80 -8.27 -10.85
N LEU A 117 3.51 -8.06 -12.14
CA LEU A 117 3.96 -8.95 -13.22
C LEU A 117 5.48 -8.92 -13.37
N GLU A 118 6.10 -7.74 -13.16
CA GLU A 118 7.55 -7.55 -13.27
C GLU A 118 8.34 -8.27 -12.17
N VAL A 119 7.76 -8.37 -10.97
CA VAL A 119 8.42 -9.00 -9.81
C VAL A 119 7.77 -10.31 -9.39
N LEU A 120 6.83 -10.85 -10.18
CA LEU A 120 6.02 -12.02 -9.85
C LEU A 120 6.83 -13.22 -9.32
N PRO A 121 7.99 -13.59 -9.90
CA PRO A 121 8.80 -14.70 -9.40
C PRO A 121 9.32 -14.51 -7.96
N HIS A 122 9.35 -13.28 -7.46
CA HIS A 122 9.84 -12.94 -6.13
C HIS A 122 8.73 -12.84 -5.09
N ILE A 123 7.47 -12.72 -5.51
CA ILE A 123 6.32 -12.56 -4.61
C ILE A 123 6.09 -13.86 -3.84
N PRO A 124 6.12 -13.85 -2.49
CA PRO A 124 5.85 -15.05 -1.70
C PRO A 124 4.37 -15.48 -1.79
N VAL A 125 4.12 -16.79 -1.77
CA VAL A 125 2.76 -17.37 -1.92
C VAL A 125 1.79 -16.93 -0.82
N ASN A 126 2.30 -16.51 0.34
CA ASN A 126 1.54 -15.91 1.43
C ASN A 126 1.22 -14.42 1.20
N SER A 127 1.25 -13.95 -0.05
CA SER A 127 0.82 -12.60 -0.45
C SER A 127 -0.61 -12.59 -1.00
N ILE A 128 -1.37 -11.55 -0.65
CA ILE A 128 -2.65 -11.18 -1.25
C ILE A 128 -2.40 -9.92 -2.08
N LEU A 129 -2.59 -10.00 -3.39
CA LEU A 129 -2.26 -8.92 -4.34
C LEU A 129 -3.51 -8.14 -4.71
N GLY A 130 -3.56 -6.87 -4.33
CA GLY A 130 -4.72 -6.02 -4.51
C GLY A 130 -4.45 -4.80 -5.39
N ALA A 131 -5.46 -4.36 -6.13
CA ALA A 131 -5.42 -3.08 -6.84
C ALA A 131 -6.57 -2.16 -6.43
N THR A 132 -6.29 -0.85 -6.39
CA THR A 132 -7.35 0.16 -6.25
C THR A 132 -7.84 0.59 -7.63
N ILE A 133 -9.16 0.44 -7.85
CA ILE A 133 -9.88 0.84 -9.07
C ILE A 133 -11.09 1.65 -8.63
N GLU A 134 -10.90 2.95 -8.45
CA GLU A 134 -11.88 3.87 -7.85
C GLU A 134 -13.04 4.25 -8.78
N THR A 135 -12.94 3.95 -10.07
CA THR A 135 -13.96 4.25 -11.09
C THR A 135 -13.74 3.36 -12.31
N THR A 136 -14.78 3.21 -13.14
CA THR A 136 -14.67 2.61 -14.48
C THR A 136 -14.53 3.68 -15.58
N ASN A 137 -14.57 4.96 -15.22
CA ASN A 137 -14.48 6.07 -16.16
C ASN A 137 -13.11 6.76 -16.05
N ASP A 138 -12.21 6.42 -16.98
CA ASP A 138 -10.87 7.01 -17.07
C ASP A 138 -10.89 8.52 -17.38
N GLU A 139 -11.91 9.00 -18.12
CA GLU A 139 -12.01 10.40 -18.53
C GLU A 139 -12.07 11.32 -17.30
N ILE A 140 -12.80 10.93 -16.25
CA ILE A 140 -12.88 11.69 -15.00
C ILE A 140 -11.50 11.81 -14.35
N ILE A 141 -10.69 10.74 -14.39
CA ILE A 141 -9.35 10.77 -13.81
C ILE A 141 -8.47 11.81 -14.53
N GLN A 142 -8.59 11.89 -15.85
CA GLN A 142 -7.79 12.78 -16.68
C GLN A 142 -8.27 14.23 -16.64
N VAL A 143 -9.57 14.46 -16.85
CA VAL A 143 -10.18 15.80 -16.91
C VAL A 143 -10.06 16.50 -15.57
N ASP A 144 -10.42 15.82 -14.48
CA ASP A 144 -10.39 16.40 -13.13
C ASP A 144 -9.00 16.28 -12.48
N LYS A 145 -8.02 15.67 -13.18
CA LYS A 145 -6.66 15.42 -12.68
C LYS A 145 -6.67 14.75 -11.30
N VAL A 146 -7.53 13.74 -11.15
CA VAL A 146 -7.78 13.07 -9.86
C VAL A 146 -6.52 12.42 -9.30
N SER A 147 -5.69 11.82 -10.17
CA SER A 147 -4.47 11.11 -9.80
C SER A 147 -3.51 11.04 -10.98
N ASN A 148 -2.21 11.02 -10.69
CA ASN A 148 -1.14 10.75 -11.67
C ASN A 148 -0.80 9.24 -11.77
N ALA A 149 -1.56 8.37 -11.11
CA ALA A 149 -1.39 6.93 -11.23
C ALA A 149 -1.86 6.40 -12.61
N PRO A 150 -1.45 5.19 -13.03
CA PRO A 150 -2.00 4.52 -14.22
C PRO A 150 -3.53 4.55 -14.23
N LEU A 151 -4.16 4.51 -15.40
CA LEU A 151 -5.61 4.62 -15.49
C LEU A 151 -6.31 3.39 -14.87
N PRO A 152 -7.50 3.56 -14.27
CA PRO A 152 -8.29 2.43 -13.75
C PRO A 152 -8.45 1.27 -14.74
N SER A 153 -8.66 1.53 -16.03
CA SER A 153 -8.72 0.48 -17.07
C SER A 153 -7.41 -0.30 -17.22
N GLU A 154 -6.27 0.38 -17.21
CA GLU A 154 -4.94 -0.26 -17.28
C GLU A 154 -4.67 -1.12 -16.05
N ARG A 155 -5.09 -0.64 -14.87
CA ARG A 155 -4.99 -1.40 -13.62
C ARG A 155 -5.84 -2.66 -13.67
N PHE A 156 -7.06 -2.56 -14.20
CA PHE A 156 -7.96 -3.69 -14.39
C PHE A 156 -7.36 -4.75 -15.31
N GLU A 157 -6.85 -4.37 -16.49
CA GLU A 157 -6.25 -5.31 -17.43
C GLU A 157 -4.99 -5.98 -16.86
N ALA A 158 -4.15 -5.25 -16.12
CA ALA A 158 -3.02 -5.85 -15.43
C ALA A 158 -3.45 -6.88 -14.36
N MET A 159 -4.49 -6.58 -13.58
CA MET A 159 -5.04 -7.52 -12.59
C MET A 159 -5.70 -8.75 -13.22
N LYS A 160 -6.31 -8.58 -14.40
CA LYS A 160 -6.87 -9.68 -15.19
C LYS A 160 -5.78 -10.59 -15.73
N ALA A 161 -4.68 -10.03 -16.24
CA ALA A 161 -3.52 -10.76 -16.73
C ALA A 161 -2.70 -11.45 -15.63
N LEU A 162 -2.77 -10.97 -14.39
CA LEU A 162 -2.06 -11.53 -13.25
C LEU A 162 -2.59 -12.92 -12.87
N ASP A 163 -1.84 -13.97 -13.17
CA ASP A 163 -2.11 -15.33 -12.70
C ASP A 163 -1.65 -15.49 -11.24
N TRP A 164 -2.51 -15.09 -10.31
CA TRP A 164 -2.25 -15.18 -8.88
C TRP A 164 -3.49 -15.63 -8.12
N LYS A 165 -3.34 -16.65 -7.27
CA LYS A 165 -4.46 -17.30 -6.57
C LYS A 165 -5.23 -16.36 -5.65
N ARG A 166 -4.53 -15.50 -4.92
CA ARG A 166 -5.12 -14.58 -3.93
C ARG A 166 -4.97 -13.15 -4.40
N LYS A 167 -5.89 -12.72 -5.25
CA LYS A 167 -5.93 -11.35 -5.77
C LYS A 167 -7.29 -10.69 -5.53
N MET A 168 -7.30 -9.36 -5.41
CA MET A 168 -8.52 -8.59 -5.17
C MET A 168 -8.49 -7.23 -5.85
N VAL A 169 -9.67 -6.66 -6.07
CA VAL A 169 -9.84 -5.26 -6.45
C VAL A 169 -10.61 -4.56 -5.34
N SER A 170 -10.17 -3.36 -4.98
CA SER A 170 -10.89 -2.47 -4.05
C SER A 170 -11.36 -1.24 -4.80
N ILE A 171 -12.57 -0.80 -4.47
CA ILE A 171 -13.19 0.45 -4.92
C ILE A 171 -13.14 1.44 -3.77
#